data_AF-K2EQN7-F1
#
_entry.id   AF-K2EQN7-F1
#
_cell.length_a   1.000
_cell.length_b   1.000
_cell.length_c   1.000
_cell.angle_alpha   90.00
_cell.angle_beta   90.00
_cell.angle_gamma   90.00
#
_symmetry.space_group_name_H-M   'P 1'
#
loop_
_entity.id
_entity.type
_entity.pdbx_description
1 polymer ?
#
loop_
_entity_poly.entity_id
_entity_poly.type
_entity_poly.pdbx_seq_one_letter_code
_entity_poly.pdbx_strand_id
1 'polypeptide(L)'
;MEIKNLLEQGRHIWEGQKLGLGQIIVRLGKIFGDICRWERNAEKDRNIHTDEELKKELGNLIFCTILFCDELGYDPEECIQLAIDCQKKFQK
;
A
#
# COMPACT_ATOMS: atom_id res chain seq x y z
N MET A 1 -9.46 10.90 -6.42
CA MET A 1 -9.45 11.06 -4.95
C MET A 1 -8.08 11.62 -4.58
N GLU A 2 -8.03 12.70 -3.81
CA GLU A 2 -6.77 13.34 -3.42
C GLU A 2 -6.12 12.59 -2.24
N ILE A 3 -4.79 12.69 -2.11
CA ILE A 3 -4.03 12.04 -1.03
C ILE A 3 -4.53 12.51 0.34
N LYS A 4 -4.82 13.82 0.49
CA LYS A 4 -5.39 14.34 1.73
C LYS A 4 -6.70 13.64 2.14
N ASN A 5 -7.59 13.41 1.18
CA ASN A 5 -8.87 12.73 1.43
C ASN A 5 -8.67 11.25 1.78
N LEU A 6 -7.63 10.61 1.22
CA LEU A 6 -7.22 9.26 1.58
C LEU A 6 -6.72 9.19 3.03
N LEU A 7 -5.88 10.14 3.43
CA LEU A 7 -5.34 10.21 4.79
C LEU A 7 -6.43 10.44 5.83
N GLU A 8 -7.38 11.33 5.56
CA GLU A 8 -8.54 11.55 6.43
C GLU A 8 -9.37 10.29 6.61
N GLN A 9 -9.70 9.59 5.51
CA GLN A 9 -10.42 8.31 5.57
C GLN A 9 -9.62 7.22 6.31
N GLY A 10 -8.32 7.12 6.06
CA GLY A 10 -7.44 6.16 6.73
C GLY A 10 -7.39 6.38 8.24
N ARG A 11 -7.24 7.64 8.69
CA ARG A 11 -7.27 7.97 10.13
C ARG A 11 -8.57 7.59 10.81
N HIS A 12 -9.71 7.73 10.11
CA HIS A 12 -11.00 7.27 10.62
C HIS A 12 -11.13 5.76 10.71
N ILE A 13 -10.63 5.02 9.70
CA ILE A 13 -10.69 3.54 9.68
C ILE A 13 -9.81 2.93 10.78
N TRP A 14 -8.63 3.51 11.02
CA TRP A 14 -7.61 2.96 11.92
C TRP A 14 -7.59 3.62 13.31
N GLU A 15 -8.60 4.44 13.62
CA GLU A 15 -8.81 5.10 14.92
C GLU A 15 -7.56 5.85 15.45
N GLY A 16 -6.73 6.37 14.54
CA GLY A 16 -5.53 7.12 14.89
C GLY A 16 -4.41 6.30 15.55
N GLN A 17 -4.41 4.96 15.45
CA GLN A 17 -3.26 4.16 15.86
C GLN A 17 -2.03 4.51 15.00
N LYS A 18 -0.89 4.76 15.65
CA LYS A 18 0.39 4.93 14.96
C LYS A 18 1.16 3.62 14.96
N LEU A 19 1.57 3.17 13.77
CA LEU A 19 2.37 1.97 13.61
C LEU A 19 3.84 2.31 13.47
N GLY A 20 4.69 1.51 14.12
CA GLY A 20 6.12 1.55 13.87
C GLY A 20 6.47 0.89 12.54
N LEU A 21 7.64 1.24 11.98
CA LEU A 21 8.13 0.72 10.70
C LEU A 21 8.10 -0.82 10.62
N GLY A 22 8.49 -1.52 11.70
CA GLY A 22 8.45 -2.98 11.74
C GLY A 22 7.03 -3.56 11.56
N GLN A 23 6.03 -2.91 12.17
CA GLN A 23 4.63 -3.34 12.06
C GLN A 23 4.05 -3.01 10.68
N ILE A 24 4.49 -1.91 10.07
CA ILE A 24 4.15 -1.52 8.70
C ILE A 24 4.69 -2.55 7.70
N ILE A 25 5.96 -2.95 7.83
CA ILE A 25 6.60 -3.95 6.97
C ILE A 25 5.83 -5.27 6.99
N VAL A 26 5.41 -5.73 8.17
CA VAL A 26 4.63 -6.98 8.29
C VAL A 26 3.29 -6.87 7.53
N ARG A 27 2.60 -5.74 7.63
CA ARG A 27 1.31 -5.52 6.93
C ARG A 27 1.49 -5.45 5.41
N LEU A 28 2.48 -4.69 4.93
CA LEU A 28 2.80 -4.62 3.50
C LEU A 28 3.23 -6.00 2.96
N GLY A 29 4.01 -6.75 3.72
CA GLY A 29 4.43 -8.11 3.37
C GLY A 29 3.25 -9.07 3.22
N LYS A 30 2.21 -8.93 4.05
CA LYS A 30 0.97 -9.69 3.89
C LYS A 30 0.27 -9.36 2.57
N ILE A 31 0.01 -8.07 2.31
CA ILE A 31 -0.68 -7.60 1.09
C ILE A 31 0.09 -8.08 -0.16
N PHE A 32 1.41 -7.88 -0.19
CA PHE A 32 2.24 -8.32 -1.30
C PHE A 32 2.24 -9.85 -1.44
N GLY A 33 2.27 -10.57 -0.32
CA GLY A 33 2.13 -12.03 -0.30
C GLY A 33 0.79 -12.51 -0.86
N ASP A 34 -0.29 -11.76 -0.68
CA ASP A 34 -1.61 -12.06 -1.26
C ASP A 34 -1.58 -11.91 -2.79
N ILE A 35 -0.98 -10.83 -3.29
CA ILE A 35 -0.75 -10.63 -4.74
C ILE A 35 0.11 -11.76 -5.34
N CYS A 36 1.20 -12.15 -4.67
CA CYS A 36 2.06 -13.25 -5.13
C CYS A 36 1.37 -14.62 -5.12
N ARG A 37 0.36 -14.83 -4.26
CA ARG A 37 -0.44 -16.07 -4.27
C ARG A 37 -1.46 -16.06 -5.39
N TRP A 38 -2.07 -14.91 -5.64
CA TRP A 38 -2.97 -14.69 -6.77
C TRP A 38 -2.24 -14.98 -8.10
N GLU A 39 -1.08 -14.38 -8.33
CA GLU A 39 -0.29 -14.54 -9.56
C GLU A 39 0.07 -16.00 -9.86
N ARG A 40 0.43 -16.76 -8.81
CA ARG A 40 0.82 -18.18 -8.96
C ARG A 40 -0.38 -19.13 -8.97
N ASN A 41 -1.60 -18.59 -8.96
CA ASN A 41 -2.84 -19.35 -8.86
C ASN A 41 -2.81 -20.43 -7.76
N ALA A 42 -2.34 -20.07 -6.57
CA ALA A 42 -2.26 -20.95 -5.40
C ALA A 42 -3.57 -21.71 -5.15
N GLU A 43 -3.49 -23.05 -5.08
CA GLU A 43 -4.67 -23.94 -5.05
C GLU A 43 -5.63 -23.64 -3.89
N LYS A 44 -5.10 -23.31 -2.71
CA LYS A 44 -5.88 -23.00 -1.50
C LYS A 44 -6.76 -21.74 -1.63
N ASP A 45 -6.43 -20.83 -2.54
CA ASP A 45 -7.08 -19.52 -2.71
C ASP A 45 -7.75 -19.40 -4.10
N ARG A 46 -7.80 -20.49 -4.88
CA ARG A 46 -8.23 -20.46 -6.30
C ARG A 46 -9.65 -19.91 -6.50
N ASN A 47 -10.55 -20.11 -5.53
CA ASN A 47 -11.93 -19.62 -5.60
C ASN A 47 -12.05 -18.08 -5.48
N ILE A 48 -11.01 -17.40 -5.00
CA ILE A 48 -10.96 -15.94 -4.86
C ILE A 48 -9.97 -15.29 -5.84
N HIS A 49 -9.43 -16.03 -6.81
CA HIS A 49 -8.56 -15.47 -7.83
C HIS A 49 -9.37 -14.81 -8.96
N THR A 50 -10.08 -13.76 -8.60
CA THR A 50 -10.84 -12.92 -9.53
C THR A 50 -10.09 -11.61 -9.78
N ASP A 51 -10.39 -10.94 -10.90
CA ASP A 51 -9.88 -9.61 -11.19
C ASP A 51 -10.28 -8.58 -10.12
N GLU A 52 -11.45 -8.76 -9.50
CA GLU A 52 -11.94 -7.91 -8.42
C GLU A 52 -11.05 -8.01 -7.19
N GLU A 53 -10.67 -9.23 -6.81
CA GLU A 53 -9.77 -9.46 -5.68
C GLU A 53 -8.36 -8.93 -5.94
N LEU A 54 -7.83 -9.09 -7.16
CA LEU A 54 -6.54 -8.49 -7.51
C LEU A 54 -6.59 -6.96 -7.46
N LYS A 55 -7.65 -6.34 -8.00
CA LYS A 55 -7.85 -4.88 -7.93
C LYS A 55 -7.90 -4.40 -6.49
N LYS A 56 -8.58 -5.14 -5.61
CA LYS A 56 -8.67 -4.86 -4.18
C LYS A 56 -7.29 -4.92 -3.53
N GLU A 57 -6.48 -5.96 -3.77
CA GLU A 57 -5.15 -6.06 -3.16
C GLU A 57 -4.15 -5.01 -3.68
N LEU A 58 -4.21 -4.67 -4.98
CA LEU A 58 -3.46 -3.54 -5.52
C LEU A 58 -3.91 -2.22 -4.90
N GLY A 59 -5.21 -2.05 -4.69
CA GLY A 59 -5.78 -0.92 -3.96
C GLY A 59 -5.29 -0.85 -2.51
N ASN A 60 -5.26 -1.98 -1.80
CA ASN A 60 -4.71 -2.09 -0.45
C ASN A 60 -3.23 -1.68 -0.41
N LEU A 61 -2.43 -2.12 -1.39
CA LEU A 61 -1.03 -1.77 -1.47
C LEU A 61 -0.84 -0.24 -1.61
N ILE A 62 -1.59 0.39 -2.51
CA ILE A 62 -1.53 1.85 -2.72
C ILE A 62 -2.02 2.60 -1.48
N PHE A 63 -3.22 2.27 -1.00
CA PHE A 63 -3.87 2.97 0.11
C PHE A 63 -3.08 2.86 1.41
N CYS A 64 -2.65 1.64 1.77
CA CYS A 64 -1.89 1.43 3.00
C CYS A 64 -0.51 2.09 2.91
N THR A 65 0.15 2.09 1.76
CA THR A 65 1.46 2.75 1.63
C THR A 65 1.34 4.26 1.89
N ILE A 66 0.33 4.92 1.32
CA ILE A 66 0.07 6.35 1.57
C ILE A 66 -0.19 6.60 3.06
N LEU A 67 -1.03 5.78 3.70
CA LEU A 67 -1.34 5.92 5.13
C LEU A 67 -0.10 5.71 6.01
N PHE A 68 0.70 4.70 5.71
CA PHE A 68 1.89 4.38 6.50
C PHE A 68 3.00 5.42 6.37
N CYS A 69 3.08 6.15 5.26
CA CYS A 69 3.93 7.34 5.15
C CYS A 69 3.54 8.40 6.21
N ASP A 70 2.25 8.73 6.32
CA ASP A 70 1.72 9.69 7.31
C ASP A 70 1.93 9.19 8.75
N GLU A 71 1.72 7.90 9.01
CA GLU A 71 1.94 7.31 10.34
C GLU A 71 3.40 7.37 10.81
N LEU A 72 4.36 7.26 9.88
CA LEU A 72 5.79 7.46 10.15
C LEU A 72 6.19 8.93 10.27
N GLY A 73 5.25 9.86 10.05
CA GLY A 73 5.46 11.30 10.13
C GLY A 73 6.01 11.94 8.86
N TYR A 74 5.88 11.27 7.71
CA TYR A 74 6.29 11.79 6.41
C TYR A 74 5.10 12.31 5.61
N ASP A 75 5.33 13.34 4.79
CA ASP A 75 4.36 13.77 3.79
C ASP A 75 4.40 12.81 2.58
N PRO A 76 3.29 12.12 2.25
CA PRO A 76 3.26 11.21 1.11
C PRO A 76 3.54 11.90 -0.24
N GLU A 77 3.13 13.16 -0.41
CA GLU A 77 3.37 13.90 -1.66
C GLU A 77 4.87 14.18 -1.85
N GLU A 78 5.56 14.56 -0.78
CA GLU A 78 7.02 14.73 -0.78
C GLU A 78 7.73 13.39 -1.08
N CYS A 79 7.30 12.30 -0.45
CA CYS A 79 7.85 10.96 -0.69
C CYS A 79 7.73 10.55 -2.17
N ILE A 80 6.56 10.80 -2.78
CA ILE A 80 6.30 10.50 -4.19
C ILE A 80 7.18 11.36 -5.09
N GLN A 81 7.31 12.65 -4.80
CA GLN A 81 8.15 13.55 -5.58
C GLN A 81 9.62 13.10 -5.56
N LEU A 82 10.15 12.74 -4.39
CA LEU A 82 11.50 12.17 -4.25
C LEU A 82 11.68 10.88 -5.07
N ALA A 83 10.68 9.99 -5.04
CA ALA A 83 10.70 8.76 -5.83
C ALA A 83 10.71 9.04 -7.34
N ILE A 84 9.85 9.95 -7.82
CA ILE A 84 9.80 10.36 -9.23
C ILE A 84 11.14 10.94 -9.68
N ASP A 85 11.73 11.83 -8.89
CA ASP A 85 13.00 12.45 -9.24
C ASP A 85 14.15 11.43 -9.25
N CYS A 86 14.11 10.42 -8.36
CA CYS A 86 15.02 9.29 -8.40
C CYS A 86 14.87 8.49 -9.69
N GLN A 87 13.64 8.15 -10.10
CA GLN A 87 13.36 7.41 -11.33
C GLN A 87 13.81 8.18 -12.58
N LYS A 88 13.58 9.49 -12.64
CA LYS A 88 14.05 10.35 -13.74
C LYS A 88 15.57 10.34 -13.86
N LYS A 89 16.29 10.37 -12.73
CA LYS A 89 17.77 10.30 -12.71
C LYS A 89 18.30 8.92 -13.10
N PHE A 90 17.51 7.87 -12.91
CA PHE A 90 17.88 6.50 -13.27
C PHE A 90 17.64 6.18 -14.76
N GLN A 91 17.14 7.12 -15.56
CA GLN A 91 17.06 6.93 -17.01
C GLN A 91 18.45 6.62 -17.59
N LYS A 92 18.61 5.37 -18.05
CA LYS A 92 19.74 4.86 -18.84
C LYS A 92 19.71 5.42 -20.26
#